data_AF-A0A965Z2D6-F1
#
_entry.id   AF-A0A965Z2D6-F1
#
_cell.length_a   1.000
_cell.length_b   1.000
_cell.length_c   1.000
_cell.angle_alpha   90.00
_cell.angle_beta   90.00
_cell.angle_gamma   90.00
#
_symmetry.space_group_name_H-M   'P 1'
#
loop_
_entity.id
_entity.type
_entity.pdbx_description
1 polymer ?
#
loop_
_entity_poly.entity_id
_entity_poly.type
_entity_poly.pdbx_seq_one_letter_code
_entity_poly.pdbx_strand_id
1 'polypeptide(L)'
;MKNLVRPSVLELEAYAPGEQPQVAGLVKLNTNENPYPPSPAVAQALADFAAETLRLYPDPVCAALRARLAEQSGVKVENVFVGNGSDEVLRLVTRAFTPPGGAAAAFAPSYSLYPVLAAAEEVGFRTVPLPDDFGWTEPPADLDASLFFLANPNAPTGVFYPLDAIESFCRRFPGVVLVDEAYVDFSGGRNALELAKTLPNVLVARTMSKSFSLAGLRIGWAIGSAELIGALYKLKDSYNVDRLAQAVALAALGDRPWMEANARKIVATRERTAAELRKRGFRIVPSASNFLFVAPPPGTAAPALFARLRQAKILVRYFPGGRTADYLRVSIGTDAEMDAFLAAL
;
A
#
# COMPACT_ATOMS: atom_id res chain seq x y z
N MET A 1 -34.07 22.15 9.91
CA MET A 1 -33.04 21.71 10.88
C MET A 1 -31.68 22.14 10.35
N LYS A 2 -30.79 22.70 11.19
CA LYS A 2 -29.40 22.96 10.78
C LYS A 2 -28.71 21.62 10.55
N ASN A 3 -28.02 21.47 9.42
CA ASN A 3 -27.20 20.30 9.17
C ASN A 3 -25.97 20.36 10.09
N LEU A 4 -25.78 19.34 10.93
CA LEU A 4 -24.69 19.28 11.91
C LEU A 4 -23.42 18.64 11.34
N VAL A 5 -23.51 18.01 10.16
CA VAL A 5 -22.37 17.41 9.47
C VAL A 5 -21.70 18.49 8.60
N ARG A 6 -20.36 18.53 8.61
CA ARG A 6 -19.59 19.42 7.73
C ARG A 6 -20.01 19.22 6.27
N PRO A 7 -20.23 20.27 5.48
CA PRO A 7 -20.59 20.13 4.05
C PRO A 7 -19.64 19.24 3.26
N SER A 8 -18.33 19.38 3.48
CA SER A 8 -17.29 18.55 2.84
C SER A 8 -17.46 17.05 3.08
N VAL A 9 -17.98 16.64 4.25
CA VAL A 9 -18.19 15.23 4.59
C VAL A 9 -19.45 14.69 3.92
N LEU A 10 -20.44 15.52 3.65
CA LEU A 10 -21.66 15.14 2.93
C LEU A 10 -21.40 14.97 1.42
N GLU A 11 -20.48 15.77 0.88
CA GLU A 11 -20.06 15.72 -0.52
C GLU A 11 -18.97 14.67 -0.78
N LEU A 12 -18.33 14.16 0.28
CA LEU A 12 -17.28 13.16 0.19
C LEU A 12 -17.81 11.83 -0.35
N GLU A 13 -17.34 11.44 -1.53
CA GLU A 13 -17.46 10.06 -1.97
C GLU A 13 -16.53 9.17 -1.14
N ALA A 14 -17.13 8.28 -0.34
CA ALA A 14 -16.38 7.34 0.47
C ALA A 14 -15.49 6.43 -0.39
N TYR A 15 -14.34 6.02 0.16
CA TYR A 15 -13.48 5.02 -0.48
C TYR A 15 -14.29 3.77 -0.82
N ALA A 16 -14.34 3.39 -2.10
CA ALA A 16 -15.03 2.20 -2.56
C ALA A 16 -14.12 0.95 -2.46
N PRO A 17 -14.32 0.07 -1.46
CA PRO A 17 -13.47 -1.11 -1.29
C PRO A 17 -13.62 -2.12 -2.44
N GLY A 18 -12.71 -3.10 -2.47
CA GLY A 18 -12.87 -4.32 -3.26
C GLY A 18 -14.16 -5.05 -2.89
N GLU A 19 -14.84 -5.68 -3.86
CA GLU A 19 -15.93 -6.62 -3.56
C GLU A 19 -15.39 -7.76 -2.66
N GLN A 20 -16.18 -8.24 -1.70
CA GLN A 20 -15.80 -9.35 -0.83
C GLN A 20 -16.98 -10.35 -0.67
N PRO A 21 -17.35 -11.07 -1.73
CA PRO A 21 -18.48 -11.98 -1.68
C PRO A 21 -18.11 -13.24 -0.89
N GLN A 22 -19.01 -13.69 -0.03
CA GLN A 22 -18.84 -14.90 0.79
C GLN A 22 -19.36 -16.13 0.01
N VAL A 23 -18.62 -16.52 -1.04
CA VAL A 23 -19.00 -17.63 -1.93
C VAL A 23 -18.01 -18.78 -1.80
N ALA A 24 -18.50 -20.00 -1.62
CA ALA A 24 -17.66 -21.19 -1.55
C ALA A 24 -16.91 -21.43 -2.88
N GLY A 25 -15.62 -21.72 -2.76
CA GLY A 25 -14.71 -21.97 -3.89
C GLY A 25 -14.32 -20.70 -4.67
N LEU A 26 -14.47 -19.51 -4.07
CA LEU A 26 -14.03 -18.26 -4.67
C LEU A 26 -12.50 -18.16 -4.69
N VAL A 27 -11.93 -17.97 -5.88
CA VAL A 27 -10.52 -17.60 -6.04
C VAL A 27 -10.41 -16.08 -5.91
N LYS A 28 -9.84 -15.61 -4.80
CA LYS A 28 -9.86 -14.19 -4.40
C LYS A 28 -8.55 -13.48 -4.76
N LEU A 29 -8.56 -12.75 -5.88
CA LEU A 29 -7.40 -12.09 -6.47
C LEU A 29 -7.61 -10.57 -6.66
N ASN A 30 -8.35 -9.90 -5.78
CA ASN A 30 -8.79 -8.52 -5.98
C ASN A 30 -8.20 -7.48 -5.03
N THR A 31 -7.71 -7.84 -3.85
CA THR A 31 -7.23 -6.89 -2.81
C THR A 31 -5.78 -7.07 -2.41
N ASN A 32 -5.01 -7.81 -3.21
CA ASN A 32 -3.57 -7.99 -3.06
C ASN A 32 -3.19 -8.61 -1.71
N GLU A 33 -4.03 -9.48 -1.13
CA GLU A 33 -3.60 -10.28 0.03
C GLU A 33 -2.51 -11.29 -0.39
N ASN A 34 -1.75 -11.73 0.60
CA ASN A 34 -0.81 -12.82 0.42
C ASN A 34 -1.57 -14.15 0.38
N PRO A 35 -1.32 -15.03 -0.62
CA PRO A 35 -1.95 -16.35 -0.68
C PRO A 35 -1.42 -17.34 0.36
N TYR A 36 -0.30 -17.04 1.02
CA TYR A 36 0.34 -17.90 2.00
C TYR A 36 0.07 -17.42 3.44
N PRO A 37 0.01 -18.34 4.43
CA PRO A 37 -0.13 -17.96 5.83
C PRO A 37 1.08 -17.14 6.34
N PRO A 38 0.91 -16.38 7.43
CA PRO A 38 2.03 -15.71 8.09
C PRO A 38 3.01 -16.72 8.69
N SER A 39 4.13 -16.22 9.22
CA SER A 39 5.15 -17.06 9.88
C SER A 39 4.54 -17.96 10.97
N PRO A 40 5.03 -19.20 11.14
CA PRO A 40 4.70 -20.02 12.31
C PRO A 40 4.97 -19.32 13.64
N ALA A 41 5.93 -18.39 13.72
CA ALA A 41 6.18 -17.57 14.90
C ALA A 41 4.98 -16.68 15.26
N VAL A 42 4.17 -16.27 14.27
CA VAL A 42 2.91 -15.56 14.51
C VAL A 42 1.88 -16.47 15.17
N ALA A 43 1.75 -17.71 14.69
CA ALA A 43 0.83 -18.68 15.29
C ALA A 43 1.24 -19.01 16.74
N GLN A 44 2.54 -19.14 17.00
CA GLN A 44 3.07 -19.33 18.34
C GLN A 44 2.80 -18.11 19.23
N ALA A 45 3.04 -16.89 18.75
CA ALA A 45 2.76 -15.67 19.50
C ALA A 45 1.27 -15.50 19.83
N LEU A 46 0.37 -15.95 18.96
CA LEU A 46 -1.07 -16.00 19.23
C LEU A 46 -1.41 -17.03 20.31
N ALA A 47 -0.82 -18.22 20.25
CA ALA A 47 -1.05 -19.29 21.22
C ALA A 47 -0.52 -18.92 22.62
N ASP A 48 0.63 -18.25 22.69
CA ASP A 48 1.27 -17.84 23.94
C ASP A 48 0.71 -16.52 24.50
N PHE A 49 -0.21 -15.86 23.79
CA PHE A 49 -0.71 -14.56 24.19
C PHE A 49 -1.57 -14.65 25.45
N ALA A 50 -1.11 -13.98 26.52
CA ALA A 50 -1.78 -13.87 27.79
C ALA A 50 -3.07 -13.01 27.68
N ALA A 51 -4.20 -13.66 27.39
CA ALA A 51 -5.49 -13.02 27.12
C ALA A 51 -5.97 -12.10 28.25
N GLU A 52 -5.62 -12.41 29.51
CA GLU A 52 -5.94 -11.58 30.67
C GLU A 52 -5.33 -10.17 30.58
N THR A 53 -4.21 -10.00 29.85
CA THR A 53 -3.55 -8.69 29.68
C THR A 53 -4.35 -7.71 28.84
N LEU A 54 -5.36 -8.18 28.07
CA LEU A 54 -6.27 -7.33 27.29
C LEU A 54 -7.07 -6.36 28.15
N ARG A 55 -7.17 -6.60 29.46
CA ARG A 55 -7.84 -5.68 30.41
C ARG A 55 -7.08 -4.38 30.66
N LEU A 56 -5.81 -4.27 30.24
CA LEU A 56 -5.00 -3.06 30.42
C LEU A 56 -4.65 -2.45 29.06
N TYR A 57 -4.50 -1.13 29.03
CA TYR A 57 -4.07 -0.40 27.82
C TYR A 57 -2.74 -0.92 27.26
N PRO A 58 -2.56 -0.88 25.93
CA PRO A 58 -1.30 -1.24 25.28
C PRO A 58 -0.22 -0.18 25.56
N ASP A 59 1.02 -0.48 25.17
CA ASP A 59 2.07 0.54 25.13
C ASP A 59 1.69 1.62 24.10
N PRO A 60 1.44 2.88 24.53
CA PRO A 60 0.96 3.95 23.66
C PRO A 60 1.98 4.37 22.61
N VAL A 61 3.26 4.04 22.78
CA VAL A 61 4.33 4.41 21.87
C VAL A 61 4.92 3.22 21.12
N CYS A 62 4.41 2.00 21.33
CA CYS A 62 4.90 0.78 20.66
C CYS A 62 6.44 0.61 20.78
N ALA A 63 7.00 0.84 21.96
CA ALA A 63 8.45 0.98 22.18
C ALA A 63 9.26 -0.19 21.63
N ALA A 64 8.84 -1.43 21.95
CA ALA A 64 9.52 -2.64 21.49
C ALA A 64 9.47 -2.78 19.95
N LEU A 65 8.32 -2.51 19.34
CA LEU A 65 8.18 -2.55 17.88
C LEU A 65 9.06 -1.49 17.20
N ARG A 66 9.06 -0.27 17.72
CA ARG A 66 9.90 0.80 17.17
C ARG A 66 11.38 0.48 17.30
N ALA A 67 11.80 -0.05 18.44
CA ALA A 67 13.18 -0.47 18.63
C ALA A 67 13.59 -1.53 17.59
N ARG A 68 12.74 -2.54 17.37
CA ARG A 68 13.00 -3.58 16.37
C ARG A 68 13.03 -3.04 14.94
N LEU A 69 12.09 -2.17 14.59
CA LEU A 69 12.05 -1.54 13.27
C LEU A 69 13.23 -0.60 13.03
N ALA A 70 13.63 0.16 14.06
CA ALA A 70 14.78 1.06 14.02
C ALA A 70 16.09 0.28 13.82
N GLU A 71 16.29 -0.81 14.58
CA GLU A 71 17.40 -1.74 14.42
C GLU A 71 17.47 -2.28 12.98
N GLN A 72 16.37 -2.86 12.48
CA GLN A 72 16.33 -3.44 11.13
C GLN A 72 16.55 -2.43 10.02
N SER A 73 16.21 -1.17 10.28
CA SER A 73 16.32 -0.10 9.30
C SER A 73 17.62 0.69 9.42
N GLY A 74 18.43 0.47 10.46
CA GLY A 74 19.65 1.24 10.73
C GLY A 74 19.38 2.70 11.03
N VAL A 75 18.32 3.00 11.79
CA VAL A 75 17.94 4.35 12.24
C VAL A 75 17.74 4.38 13.76
N LYS A 76 17.50 5.56 14.32
CA LYS A 76 17.17 5.68 15.75
C LYS A 76 15.67 5.48 15.99
N VAL A 77 15.28 5.24 17.24
CA VAL A 77 13.88 4.99 17.61
C VAL A 77 13.00 6.22 17.33
N GLU A 78 13.53 7.43 17.50
CA GLU A 78 12.85 8.69 17.15
C GLU A 78 12.57 8.87 15.65
N ASN A 79 13.21 8.07 14.79
CA ASN A 79 12.96 8.05 13.34
C ASN A 79 11.84 7.10 12.92
N VAL A 80 11.17 6.43 13.87
CA VAL A 80 10.16 5.40 13.58
C VAL A 80 8.82 5.74 14.23
N PHE A 81 7.75 5.68 13.43
CA PHE A 81 6.36 5.73 13.87
C PHE A 81 5.67 4.40 13.56
N VAL A 82 4.82 3.89 14.46
CA VAL A 82 4.02 2.68 14.25
C VAL A 82 2.53 3.07 14.24
N GLY A 83 1.82 2.61 13.21
CA GLY A 83 0.41 2.90 12.99
C GLY A 83 -0.46 1.65 12.82
N ASN A 84 -1.76 1.83 13.02
CA ASN A 84 -2.83 0.87 12.76
C ASN A 84 -3.06 0.70 11.25
N GLY A 85 -2.06 0.13 10.59
CA GLY A 85 -1.93 0.06 9.14
C GLY A 85 -1.22 1.30 8.59
N SER A 86 -0.73 1.19 7.35
CA SER A 86 -0.16 2.34 6.65
C SER A 86 -1.20 3.44 6.42
N ASP A 87 -2.50 3.12 6.35
CA ASP A 87 -3.56 4.11 6.15
C ASP A 87 -3.64 5.12 7.30
N GLU A 88 -3.34 4.72 8.55
CA GLU A 88 -3.22 5.69 9.65
C GLU A 88 -2.04 6.64 9.40
N VAL A 89 -0.90 6.11 8.95
CA VAL A 89 0.27 6.93 8.59
C VAL A 89 -0.10 7.93 7.51
N LEU A 90 -0.76 7.48 6.43
CA LEU A 90 -1.20 8.34 5.33
C LEU A 90 -2.11 9.47 5.85
N ARG A 91 -3.11 9.14 6.68
CA ARG A 91 -4.02 10.11 7.29
C ARG A 91 -3.27 11.16 8.13
N LEU A 92 -2.37 10.71 9.02
CA LEU A 92 -1.62 11.61 9.90
C LEU A 92 -0.67 12.51 9.10
N VAL A 93 -0.07 11.99 8.03
CA VAL A 93 0.80 12.75 7.13
C VAL A 93 0.03 13.80 6.35
N THR A 94 -1.18 13.49 5.84
CA THR A 94 -2.07 14.50 5.24
C THR A 94 -2.32 15.64 6.22
N ARG A 95 -2.73 15.32 7.44
CA ARG A 95 -3.06 16.31 8.46
C ARG A 95 -1.86 17.11 8.97
N ALA A 96 -0.67 16.49 9.06
CA ALA A 96 0.53 17.12 9.57
C ALA A 96 1.18 18.08 8.56
N PHE A 97 1.14 17.73 7.27
CA PHE A 97 1.98 18.36 6.25
C PHE A 97 1.19 18.99 5.11
N THR A 98 -0.13 19.06 5.22
CA THR A 98 -0.97 19.88 4.33
C THR A 98 -1.73 20.90 5.17
N PRO A 99 -1.28 22.17 5.19
CA PRO A 99 -1.95 23.20 5.99
C PRO A 99 -3.32 23.55 5.40
N PRO A 100 -4.22 24.16 6.19
CA PRO A 100 -5.47 24.72 5.67
C PRO A 100 -5.22 25.64 4.46
N GLY A 101 -5.97 25.41 3.39
CA GLY A 101 -5.77 26.12 2.11
C GLY A 101 -4.62 25.60 1.24
N GLY A 102 -3.78 24.69 1.75
CA GLY A 102 -2.76 23.99 0.97
C GLY A 102 -3.32 22.81 0.17
N ALA A 103 -2.44 22.09 -0.51
CA ALA A 103 -2.79 20.88 -1.26
C ALA A 103 -1.79 19.74 -1.07
N ALA A 104 -2.31 18.51 -1.16
CA ALA A 104 -1.53 17.30 -1.38
C ALA A 104 -1.52 16.93 -2.88
N ALA A 105 -0.57 16.11 -3.31
CA ALA A 105 -0.48 15.65 -4.70
C ALA A 105 -0.11 14.17 -4.80
N ALA A 106 -0.43 13.54 -5.92
CA ALA A 106 0.05 12.20 -6.28
C ALA A 106 0.05 12.00 -7.80
N PHE A 107 0.69 10.93 -8.25
CA PHE A 107 0.53 10.45 -9.62
C PHE A 107 -0.89 9.95 -9.91
N ALA A 108 -1.33 10.04 -11.16
CA ALA A 108 -2.61 9.51 -11.63
C ALA A 108 -2.43 8.58 -12.85
N PRO A 109 -2.84 7.30 -12.78
CA PRO A 109 -3.49 6.64 -11.64
C PRO A 109 -2.51 6.24 -10.52
N SER A 110 -2.97 6.33 -9.26
CA SER A 110 -2.29 5.78 -8.09
C SER A 110 -3.32 5.30 -7.04
N TYR A 111 -2.95 5.23 -5.76
CA TYR A 111 -3.84 4.73 -4.71
C TYR A 111 -5.01 5.70 -4.45
N SER A 112 -6.23 5.22 -4.68
CA SER A 112 -7.45 6.04 -4.61
C SER A 112 -7.82 6.55 -3.22
N LEU A 113 -7.09 6.15 -2.16
CA LEU A 113 -7.30 6.68 -0.81
C LEU A 113 -6.73 8.09 -0.66
N TYR A 114 -5.64 8.45 -1.36
CA TYR A 114 -4.99 9.76 -1.22
C TYR A 114 -5.95 10.96 -1.40
N PRO A 115 -6.76 11.05 -2.48
CA PRO A 115 -7.73 12.14 -2.62
C PRO A 115 -8.82 12.13 -1.55
N VAL A 116 -9.23 10.96 -1.05
CA VAL A 116 -10.23 10.83 0.02
C VAL A 116 -9.69 11.41 1.33
N LEU A 117 -8.41 11.17 1.64
CA LEU A 117 -7.76 11.74 2.82
C LEU A 117 -7.64 13.26 2.73
N ALA A 118 -7.23 13.78 1.58
CA ALA A 118 -7.17 15.24 1.35
C ALA A 118 -8.56 15.89 1.49
N ALA A 119 -9.59 15.30 0.90
CA ALA A 119 -10.95 15.80 1.01
C ALA A 119 -11.50 15.73 2.45
N ALA A 120 -11.19 14.67 3.21
CA ALA A 120 -11.58 14.56 4.61
C ALA A 120 -10.96 15.67 5.49
N GLU A 121 -9.72 16.09 5.18
CA GLU A 121 -9.02 17.20 5.83
C GLU A 121 -9.35 18.58 5.23
N GLU A 122 -10.26 18.67 4.24
CA GLU A 122 -10.66 19.92 3.56
C GLU A 122 -9.49 20.67 2.88
N VAL A 123 -8.53 19.91 2.36
CA VAL A 123 -7.37 20.45 1.63
C VAL A 123 -7.44 20.10 0.14
N GLY A 124 -6.70 20.85 -0.68
CA GLY A 124 -6.64 20.59 -2.12
C GLY A 124 -5.98 19.25 -2.44
N PHE A 125 -6.33 18.68 -3.60
CA PHE A 125 -5.62 17.54 -4.16
C PHE A 125 -5.23 17.83 -5.61
N ARG A 126 -3.95 17.65 -5.96
CA ARG A 126 -3.41 17.81 -7.31
C ARG A 126 -3.04 16.44 -7.86
N THR A 127 -3.21 16.24 -9.15
CA THR A 127 -2.80 15.01 -9.83
C THR A 127 -1.70 15.31 -10.83
N VAL A 128 -0.70 14.44 -10.88
CA VAL A 128 0.33 14.43 -11.92
C VAL A 128 0.02 13.26 -12.86
N PRO A 129 -0.51 13.51 -14.07
CA PRO A 129 -0.85 12.43 -14.99
C PRO A 129 0.38 11.62 -15.38
N LEU A 130 0.31 10.30 -15.22
CA LEU A 130 1.34 9.39 -15.72
C LEU A 130 1.30 9.30 -17.26
N PRO A 131 2.41 8.93 -17.93
CA PRO A 131 2.43 8.59 -19.36
C PRO A 131 1.70 7.27 -19.66
N ASP A 132 1.47 6.95 -20.94
CA ASP A 132 0.68 5.78 -21.45
C ASP A 132 1.21 4.41 -21.08
N ASP A 133 2.50 4.33 -20.78
CA ASP A 133 3.16 3.15 -20.23
C ASP A 133 3.18 3.13 -18.69
N PHE A 134 2.64 4.17 -18.04
CA PHE A 134 2.67 4.41 -16.60
C PHE A 134 4.07 4.56 -15.99
N GLY A 135 5.08 4.81 -16.83
CA GLY A 135 6.46 5.06 -16.44
C GLY A 135 6.64 6.33 -15.63
N TRP A 136 7.88 6.57 -15.16
CA TRP A 136 8.21 7.79 -14.45
C TRP A 136 7.96 9.01 -15.33
N THR A 137 7.36 10.05 -14.75
CA THR A 137 7.32 11.39 -15.31
C THR A 137 7.74 12.36 -14.21
N GLU A 138 8.54 13.36 -14.58
CA GLU A 138 8.98 14.36 -13.62
C GLU A 138 7.80 15.25 -13.23
N PRO A 139 7.45 15.36 -11.93
CA PRO A 139 6.38 16.28 -11.52
C PRO A 139 6.68 17.73 -11.96
N PRO A 140 5.69 18.57 -12.25
CA PRO A 140 5.95 19.96 -12.63
C PRO A 140 6.74 20.73 -11.54
N ALA A 141 7.59 21.68 -11.95
CA ALA A 141 8.36 22.50 -11.00
C ALA A 141 7.49 23.49 -10.23
N ASP A 142 6.36 23.89 -10.84
CA ASP A 142 5.33 24.78 -10.30
C ASP A 142 4.17 24.01 -9.65
N LEU A 143 4.37 22.72 -9.31
CA LEU A 143 3.36 21.93 -8.60
C LEU A 143 3.06 22.55 -7.22
N ASP A 144 1.92 23.21 -7.14
CA ASP A 144 1.38 23.79 -5.91
C ASP A 144 0.85 22.70 -4.96
N ALA A 145 1.78 22.10 -4.20
CA ALA A 145 1.49 21.12 -3.16
C ALA A 145 2.54 21.17 -2.04
N SER A 146 2.10 20.88 -0.82
CA SER A 146 2.95 20.79 0.39
C SER A 146 3.25 19.35 0.80
N LEU A 147 2.52 18.40 0.22
CA LEU A 147 2.68 16.96 0.42
C LEU A 147 2.57 16.24 -0.92
N PHE A 148 3.48 15.30 -1.19
CA PHE A 148 3.39 14.41 -2.34
C PHE A 148 3.36 12.95 -1.89
N PHE A 149 2.30 12.22 -2.25
CA PHE A 149 2.19 10.78 -2.10
C PHE A 149 2.77 10.06 -3.31
N LEU A 150 3.78 9.21 -3.09
CA LEU A 150 4.47 8.47 -4.14
C LEU A 150 4.44 6.97 -3.83
N ALA A 151 3.45 6.25 -4.38
CA ALA A 151 3.42 4.80 -4.29
C ALA A 151 4.54 4.18 -5.14
N ASN A 152 5.45 3.43 -4.51
CA ASN A 152 6.55 2.77 -5.21
C ASN A 152 6.86 1.38 -4.59
N PRO A 153 6.48 0.26 -5.23
CA PRO A 153 5.80 0.15 -6.53
C PRO A 153 4.41 0.81 -6.56
N ASN A 154 4.05 1.42 -7.69
CA ASN A 154 2.76 2.08 -7.86
C ASN A 154 1.61 1.06 -7.84
N ALA A 155 0.48 1.44 -7.25
CA ALA A 155 -0.79 0.71 -7.38
C ALA A 155 -1.82 1.63 -8.04
N PRO A 156 -2.53 1.20 -9.09
CA PRO A 156 -2.74 -0.20 -9.48
C PRO A 156 -1.77 -0.76 -10.54
N THR A 157 -0.80 0.01 -11.04
CA THR A 157 -0.04 -0.37 -12.25
C THR A 157 1.07 -1.38 -12.02
N GLY A 158 1.67 -1.40 -10.83
CA GLY A 158 2.77 -2.29 -10.44
C GLY A 158 4.16 -1.72 -10.78
N VAL A 159 4.24 -0.60 -11.49
CA VAL A 159 5.51 0.01 -11.93
C VAL A 159 6.36 0.39 -10.73
N PHE A 160 7.63 0.04 -10.78
CA PHE A 160 8.63 0.44 -9.79
C PHE A 160 9.54 1.51 -10.39
N TYR A 161 9.42 2.72 -9.86
CA TYR A 161 10.14 3.89 -10.35
C TYR A 161 11.60 3.88 -9.91
N PRO A 162 12.52 4.39 -10.74
CA PRO A 162 13.94 4.48 -10.40
C PRO A 162 14.18 5.34 -9.16
N LEU A 163 14.96 4.83 -8.21
CA LEU A 163 15.25 5.52 -6.96
C LEU A 163 15.93 6.88 -7.20
N ASP A 164 16.83 6.97 -8.17
CA ASP A 164 17.57 8.21 -8.47
C ASP A 164 16.62 9.32 -8.99
N ALA A 165 15.55 8.95 -9.70
CA ALA A 165 14.52 9.88 -10.16
C ALA A 165 13.67 10.39 -8.99
N ILE A 166 13.30 9.49 -8.07
CA ILE A 166 12.60 9.84 -6.83
C ILE A 166 13.47 10.78 -5.98
N GLU A 167 14.76 10.49 -5.84
CA GLU A 167 15.70 11.33 -5.10
C GLU A 167 15.78 12.74 -5.69
N SER A 168 15.94 12.85 -7.02
CA SER A 168 15.96 14.13 -7.73
C SER A 168 14.71 14.95 -7.44
N PHE A 169 13.53 14.32 -7.49
CA PHE A 169 12.27 14.97 -7.13
C PHE A 169 12.23 15.41 -5.66
N CYS A 170 12.61 14.53 -4.73
CA CYS A 170 12.59 14.85 -3.29
C CYS A 170 13.49 16.04 -2.94
N ARG A 171 14.64 16.19 -3.60
CA ARG A 171 15.59 17.29 -3.36
C ARG A 171 15.06 18.66 -3.80
N ARG A 172 14.19 18.71 -4.80
CA ARG A 172 13.63 19.96 -5.35
C ARG A 172 12.22 20.27 -4.84
N PHE A 173 11.47 19.27 -4.36
CA PHE A 173 10.12 19.46 -3.88
C PHE A 173 10.14 20.26 -2.56
N PRO A 174 9.43 21.39 -2.45
CA PRO A 174 9.50 22.27 -1.28
C PRO A 174 8.76 21.71 -0.05
N GLY A 175 7.94 20.68 -0.23
CA GLY A 175 7.15 20.04 0.82
C GLY A 175 7.69 18.68 1.25
N VAL A 176 6.82 17.90 1.89
CA VAL A 176 7.11 16.53 2.32
C VAL A 176 6.77 15.54 1.22
N VAL A 177 7.66 14.58 0.94
CA VAL A 177 7.37 13.44 0.06
C VAL A 177 7.19 12.20 0.94
N LEU A 178 6.01 11.59 0.87
CA LEU A 178 5.78 10.26 1.43
C LEU A 178 5.88 9.21 0.33
N VAL A 179 6.94 8.40 0.39
CA VAL A 179 7.10 7.22 -0.45
C VAL A 179 6.36 6.06 0.20
N ASP A 180 5.26 5.64 -0.42
CA ASP A 180 4.44 4.51 0.03
C ASP A 180 4.98 3.21 -0.55
N GLU A 181 5.65 2.43 0.30
CA GLU A 181 6.34 1.20 -0.03
C GLU A 181 5.55 -0.04 0.38
N ALA A 182 4.21 0.00 0.32
CA ALA A 182 3.35 -1.13 0.67
C ALA A 182 3.66 -2.43 -0.10
N TYR A 183 4.31 -2.35 -1.26
CA TYR A 183 4.64 -3.49 -2.13
C TYR A 183 6.14 -3.69 -2.34
N VAL A 184 7.01 -2.98 -1.61
CA VAL A 184 8.45 -2.96 -1.91
C VAL A 184 9.15 -4.30 -1.72
N ASP A 185 8.65 -5.16 -0.82
CA ASP A 185 9.23 -6.48 -0.56
C ASP A 185 9.14 -7.44 -1.77
N PHE A 186 8.37 -7.07 -2.82
CA PHE A 186 8.24 -7.84 -4.08
C PHE A 186 9.07 -7.27 -5.23
N SER A 187 9.78 -6.15 -5.02
CA SER A 187 10.39 -5.39 -6.12
C SER A 187 11.74 -5.92 -6.57
N GLY A 188 12.52 -6.49 -5.63
CA GLY A 188 13.90 -6.93 -5.86
C GLY A 188 14.90 -5.80 -6.16
N GLY A 189 14.48 -4.53 -6.09
CA GLY A 189 15.30 -3.37 -6.39
C GLY A 189 15.63 -2.50 -5.17
N ARG A 190 16.36 -1.39 -5.40
CA ARG A 190 16.70 -0.41 -4.37
C ARG A 190 15.44 0.34 -3.91
N ASN A 191 15.21 0.35 -2.60
CA ASN A 191 14.06 1.02 -1.97
C ASN A 191 14.43 2.41 -1.43
N ALA A 192 13.43 3.20 -1.05
CA ALA A 192 13.55 4.59 -0.63
C ALA A 192 13.98 4.78 0.84
N LEU A 193 14.30 3.71 1.57
CA LEU A 193 14.71 3.81 2.97
C LEU A 193 15.92 4.73 3.15
N GLU A 194 16.91 4.66 2.26
CA GLU A 194 18.09 5.55 2.32
C GLU A 194 17.71 7.02 2.09
N LEU A 195 16.66 7.32 1.32
CA LEU A 195 16.16 8.69 1.15
C LEU A 195 15.57 9.22 2.45
N ALA A 196 14.78 8.41 3.17
CA ALA A 196 14.24 8.80 4.48
C ALA A 196 15.33 9.00 5.55
N LYS A 197 16.50 8.36 5.40
CA LYS A 197 17.66 8.58 6.28
C LYS A 197 18.42 9.87 5.98
N THR A 198 18.48 10.25 4.71
CA THR A 198 19.39 11.31 4.22
C THR A 198 18.71 12.61 3.87
N LEU A 199 17.41 12.58 3.54
CA LEU A 199 16.62 13.75 3.17
C LEU A 199 15.62 14.10 4.28
N PRO A 200 15.63 15.35 4.79
CA PRO A 200 14.82 15.72 5.95
C PRO A 200 13.32 15.80 5.65
N ASN A 201 12.93 15.88 4.37
CA ASN A 201 11.56 16.01 3.89
C ASN A 201 10.95 14.69 3.37
N VAL A 202 11.62 13.55 3.56
CA VAL A 202 11.14 12.24 3.09
C VAL A 202 10.63 11.38 4.24
N LEU A 203 9.44 10.80 4.04
CA LEU A 203 8.90 9.70 4.83
C LEU A 203 8.78 8.46 3.95
N VAL A 204 9.11 7.30 4.49
CA VAL A 204 8.83 6.00 3.87
C VAL A 204 7.79 5.27 4.71
N ALA A 205 6.65 4.96 4.12
CA ALA A 205 5.59 4.16 4.76
C ALA A 205 5.66 2.70 4.30
N ARG A 206 5.47 1.77 5.23
CA ARG A 206 5.40 0.32 4.96
C ARG A 206 4.27 -0.34 5.75
N THR A 207 3.93 -1.56 5.38
CA THR A 207 2.84 -2.32 6.03
C THR A 207 3.14 -3.81 6.12
N MET A 208 2.61 -4.46 7.16
CA MET A 208 2.58 -5.93 7.25
C MET A 208 1.40 -6.55 6.49
N SER A 209 0.53 -5.73 5.89
CA SER A 209 -0.69 -6.22 5.26
C SER A 209 -0.46 -7.09 4.03
N LYS A 210 0.69 -6.92 3.36
CA LYS A 210 0.98 -7.55 2.08
C LYS A 210 2.00 -8.68 2.27
N SER A 211 3.29 -8.37 2.19
CA SER A 211 4.37 -9.36 2.26
C SER A 211 4.33 -10.26 3.50
N PHE A 212 4.00 -9.72 4.68
CA PHE A 212 3.93 -10.48 5.94
C PHE A 212 2.67 -11.33 6.14
N SER A 213 1.71 -11.31 5.22
CA SER A 213 0.43 -12.03 5.35
C SER A 213 -0.45 -11.59 6.55
N LEU A 214 -0.33 -10.33 6.98
CA LEU A 214 -1.04 -9.79 8.16
C LEU A 214 -2.05 -8.71 7.81
N ALA A 215 -2.76 -8.84 6.67
CA ALA A 215 -3.79 -7.89 6.25
C ALA A 215 -4.89 -7.67 7.32
N GLY A 216 -5.23 -8.71 8.06
CA GLY A 216 -6.22 -8.67 9.14
C GLY A 216 -5.73 -8.02 10.45
N LEU A 217 -4.41 -7.83 10.62
CA LEU A 217 -3.85 -7.28 11.87
C LEU A 217 -3.73 -5.75 11.86
N ARG A 218 -3.67 -5.16 10.66
CA ARG A 218 -3.57 -3.70 10.48
C ARG A 218 -2.33 -3.10 11.18
N ILE A 219 -1.14 -3.53 10.76
CA ILE A 219 0.12 -2.91 11.21
C ILE A 219 0.83 -2.23 10.04
N GLY A 220 1.23 -0.98 10.26
CA GLY A 220 2.08 -0.21 9.36
C GLY A 220 3.05 0.65 10.15
N TRP A 221 4.04 1.22 9.46
CA TRP A 221 5.01 2.10 10.08
C TRP A 221 5.53 3.12 9.09
N ALA A 222 6.09 4.20 9.63
CA ALA A 222 6.76 5.24 8.88
C ALA A 222 8.20 5.39 9.37
N ILE A 223 9.12 5.67 8.45
CA ILE A 223 10.51 6.04 8.76
C ILE A 223 10.80 7.40 8.13
N GLY A 224 11.41 8.30 8.90
CA GLY A 224 11.86 9.61 8.42
C GLY A 224 12.59 10.39 9.51
N SER A 225 12.80 11.69 9.29
CA SER A 225 13.45 12.55 10.27
C SER A 225 12.66 12.59 11.59
N ALA A 226 13.38 12.77 12.72
CA ALA A 226 12.76 12.84 14.03
C ALA A 226 11.73 13.99 14.14
N GLU A 227 11.92 15.06 13.37
CA GLU A 227 10.98 16.17 13.27
C GLU A 227 9.65 15.74 12.64
N LEU A 228 9.69 15.08 11.47
CA LEU A 228 8.48 14.60 10.80
C LEU A 228 7.76 13.53 11.63
N ILE A 229 8.50 12.60 12.21
CA ILE A 229 7.93 11.56 13.09
C ILE A 229 7.33 12.19 14.35
N GLY A 230 7.99 13.18 14.93
CA GLY A 230 7.49 13.94 16.08
C GLY A 230 6.16 14.64 15.78
N ALA A 231 5.94 15.13 14.56
CA ALA A 231 4.65 15.69 14.15
C ALA A 231 3.52 14.64 14.16
N LEU A 232 3.78 13.41 13.68
CA LEU A 232 2.79 12.32 13.72
C LEU A 232 2.41 11.96 15.16
N TYR A 233 3.37 11.95 16.08
CA TYR A 233 3.12 11.69 17.50
C TYR A 233 2.23 12.73 18.19
N LYS A 234 2.18 13.97 17.69
CA LYS A 234 1.26 15.00 18.20
C LYS A 234 -0.19 14.79 17.74
N LEU A 235 -0.39 14.03 16.67
CA LEU A 235 -1.70 13.88 16.00
C LEU A 235 -2.31 12.48 16.14
N LYS A 236 -1.50 11.46 16.44
CA LYS A 236 -1.99 10.09 16.61
C LYS A 236 -2.99 9.99 17.78
N ASP A 237 -3.83 8.96 17.75
CA ASP A 237 -4.66 8.61 18.90
C ASP A 237 -3.77 8.20 20.09
N SER A 238 -4.24 8.41 21.32
CA SER A 238 -3.48 8.10 22.54
C SER A 238 -2.95 6.66 22.54
N TYR A 239 -3.78 5.71 22.10
CA TYR A 239 -3.46 4.29 21.93
C TYR A 239 -3.97 3.83 20.56
N ASN A 240 -3.12 3.85 19.55
CA ASN A 240 -3.50 3.53 18.17
C ASN A 240 -3.33 2.05 17.80
N VAL A 241 -2.43 1.32 18.48
CA VAL A 241 -2.17 -0.11 18.21
C VAL A 241 -2.38 -0.95 19.46
N ASP A 242 -3.22 -1.98 19.36
CA ASP A 242 -3.57 -2.87 20.46
C ASP A 242 -2.43 -3.84 20.85
N ARG A 243 -2.54 -4.45 22.04
CA ARG A 243 -1.50 -5.34 22.61
C ARG A 243 -1.22 -6.55 21.72
N LEU A 244 -2.27 -7.14 21.15
CA LEU A 244 -2.16 -8.36 20.37
C LEU A 244 -1.44 -8.07 19.06
N ALA A 245 -1.82 -6.98 18.39
CA ALA A 245 -1.17 -6.50 17.19
C ALA A 245 0.31 -6.17 17.44
N GLN A 246 0.66 -5.56 18.57
CA GLN A 246 2.06 -5.33 18.94
C GLN A 246 2.87 -6.62 19.11
N ALA A 247 2.32 -7.61 19.82
CA ALA A 247 2.98 -8.88 20.07
C ALA A 247 3.16 -9.71 18.78
N VAL A 248 2.10 -9.82 17.97
CA VAL A 248 2.13 -10.56 16.70
C VAL A 248 3.08 -9.92 15.70
N ALA A 249 3.10 -8.58 15.61
CA ALA A 249 4.01 -7.86 14.74
C ALA A 249 5.48 -8.07 15.13
N LEU A 250 5.80 -8.13 16.42
CA LEU A 250 7.16 -8.44 16.89
C LEU A 250 7.59 -9.84 16.45
N ALA A 251 6.72 -10.84 16.59
CA ALA A 251 7.00 -12.20 16.14
C ALA A 251 7.23 -12.27 14.63
N ALA A 252 6.40 -11.58 13.85
CA ALA A 252 6.56 -11.51 12.40
C ALA A 252 7.88 -10.83 11.96
N LEU A 253 8.30 -9.76 12.66
CA LEU A 253 9.61 -9.11 12.43
C LEU A 253 10.79 -9.97 12.90
N GLY A 254 10.56 -10.90 13.82
CA GLY A 254 11.54 -11.89 14.25
C GLY A 254 11.86 -12.93 13.18
N ASP A 255 10.87 -13.30 12.36
CA ASP A 255 10.98 -14.32 11.30
C ASP A 255 10.82 -13.73 9.89
N ARG A 256 11.65 -12.73 9.60
CA ARG A 256 11.73 -12.12 8.27
C ARG A 256 12.05 -13.14 7.14
N PRO A 257 12.93 -14.15 7.34
CA PRO A 257 13.20 -15.15 6.30
C PRO A 257 11.96 -15.88 5.78
N TRP A 258 10.97 -16.14 6.63
CA TRP A 258 9.69 -16.71 6.19
C TRP A 258 8.92 -15.78 5.26
N MET A 259 8.78 -14.51 5.63
CA MET A 259 8.16 -13.48 4.78
C MET A 259 8.85 -13.41 3.41
N GLU A 260 10.18 -13.36 3.40
CA GLU A 260 10.96 -13.28 2.17
C GLU A 260 10.80 -14.53 1.31
N ALA A 261 10.69 -15.72 1.91
CA ALA A 261 10.42 -16.95 1.18
C ALA A 261 9.04 -16.92 0.50
N ASN A 262 8.01 -16.42 1.19
CA ASN A 262 6.69 -16.23 0.59
C ASN A 262 6.72 -15.18 -0.53
N ALA A 263 7.42 -14.05 -0.33
CA ALA A 263 7.58 -13.03 -1.37
C ALA A 263 8.27 -13.60 -2.62
N ARG A 264 9.32 -14.42 -2.48
CA ARG A 264 9.98 -15.11 -3.60
C ARG A 264 9.02 -16.03 -4.38
N LYS A 265 8.17 -16.79 -3.70
CA LYS A 265 7.15 -17.65 -4.34
C LYS A 265 6.16 -16.81 -5.15
N ILE A 266 5.69 -15.70 -4.58
CA ILE A 266 4.76 -14.76 -5.25
C ILE A 266 5.42 -14.17 -6.49
N VAL A 267 6.68 -13.73 -6.40
CA VAL A 267 7.42 -13.19 -7.54
C VAL A 267 7.58 -14.24 -8.64
N ALA A 268 7.96 -15.48 -8.31
CA ALA A 268 8.05 -16.55 -9.29
C ALA A 268 6.70 -16.83 -9.99
N THR A 269 5.61 -16.86 -9.21
CA THR A 269 4.24 -17.04 -9.72
C THR A 269 3.82 -15.87 -10.62
N ARG A 270 4.18 -14.63 -10.24
CA ARG A 270 3.94 -13.41 -11.03
C ARG A 270 4.59 -13.50 -12.40
N GLU A 271 5.88 -13.85 -12.44
CA GLU A 271 6.63 -13.95 -13.70
C GLU A 271 6.08 -15.06 -14.60
N ARG A 272 5.76 -16.23 -14.03
CA ARG A 272 5.11 -17.33 -14.74
C ARG A 272 3.77 -16.92 -15.34
N THR A 273 2.90 -16.31 -14.53
CA THR A 273 1.58 -15.84 -14.97
C THR A 273 1.72 -14.78 -16.06
N ALA A 274 2.63 -13.83 -15.90
CA ALA A 274 2.87 -12.78 -16.88
C ALA A 274 3.34 -13.36 -18.23
N ALA A 275 4.21 -14.39 -18.22
CA ALA A 275 4.63 -15.07 -19.44
C ALA A 275 3.45 -15.76 -20.16
N GLU A 276 2.59 -16.47 -19.42
CA GLU A 276 1.40 -17.13 -20.00
C GLU A 276 0.38 -16.14 -20.57
N LEU A 277 0.14 -15.02 -19.87
CA LEU A 277 -0.74 -13.96 -20.34
C LEU A 277 -0.22 -13.32 -21.64
N ARG A 278 1.09 -13.07 -21.75
CA ARG A 278 1.71 -12.54 -22.98
C ARG A 278 1.52 -13.49 -24.16
N LYS A 279 1.68 -14.82 -23.96
CA LYS A 279 1.41 -15.83 -25.01
C LYS A 279 -0.02 -15.78 -25.53
N ARG A 280 -0.96 -15.31 -24.72
CA ARG A 280 -2.39 -15.16 -25.04
C ARG A 280 -2.76 -13.77 -25.56
N GLY A 281 -1.77 -12.93 -25.85
CA GLY A 281 -1.97 -11.60 -26.44
C GLY A 281 -2.39 -10.52 -25.44
N PHE A 282 -2.31 -10.77 -24.13
CA PHE A 282 -2.53 -9.73 -23.14
C PHE A 282 -1.37 -8.72 -23.17
N ARG A 283 -1.71 -7.44 -23.04
CA ARG A 283 -0.74 -6.39 -22.74
C ARG A 283 -0.59 -6.28 -21.23
N ILE A 284 0.64 -6.28 -20.74
CA ILE A 284 0.94 -6.31 -19.30
C ILE A 284 1.89 -5.18 -18.97
N VAL A 285 1.53 -4.39 -17.97
CA VAL A 285 2.44 -3.38 -17.41
C VAL A 285 3.49 -4.08 -16.54
N PRO A 286 4.80 -3.76 -16.67
CA PRO A 286 5.82 -4.32 -15.80
C PRO A 286 5.47 -4.11 -14.33
N SER A 287 5.52 -5.19 -13.55
CA SER A 287 5.12 -5.16 -12.14
C SER A 287 6.26 -5.63 -11.24
N ALA A 288 6.53 -4.83 -10.21
CA ALA A 288 7.40 -5.19 -9.10
C ALA A 288 6.60 -5.36 -7.80
N SER A 289 5.29 -5.64 -7.89
CA SER A 289 4.38 -5.86 -6.77
C SER A 289 3.91 -7.33 -6.67
N ASN A 290 2.88 -7.61 -5.84
CA ASN A 290 2.19 -8.90 -5.77
C ASN A 290 0.90 -8.94 -6.62
N PHE A 291 0.84 -8.16 -7.70
CA PHE A 291 -0.26 -8.15 -8.65
C PHE A 291 0.23 -7.82 -10.06
N LEU A 292 -0.62 -8.05 -11.06
CA LEU A 292 -0.41 -7.64 -12.44
C LEU A 292 -1.50 -6.66 -12.87
N PHE A 293 -1.14 -5.68 -13.70
CA PHE A 293 -2.08 -4.78 -14.37
C PHE A 293 -2.12 -5.14 -15.86
N VAL A 294 -3.24 -5.72 -16.29
CA VAL A 294 -3.33 -6.46 -17.55
C VAL A 294 -4.49 -5.95 -18.39
N ALA A 295 -4.23 -5.68 -19.66
CA ALA A 295 -5.26 -5.40 -20.65
C ALA A 295 -5.49 -6.65 -21.50
N PRO A 296 -6.74 -7.09 -21.67
CA PRO A 296 -7.08 -8.21 -22.55
C PRO A 296 -6.65 -7.97 -24.00
N PRO A 297 -6.52 -9.04 -24.81
CA PRO A 297 -6.23 -8.92 -26.23
C PRO A 297 -7.32 -8.13 -26.98
N PRO A 298 -7.00 -7.55 -28.15
CA PRO A 298 -7.98 -6.86 -28.98
C PRO A 298 -9.23 -7.70 -29.22
N GLY A 299 -10.41 -7.07 -29.14
CA GLY A 299 -11.71 -7.73 -29.28
C GLY A 299 -12.35 -8.20 -27.97
N THR A 300 -11.64 -8.14 -26.84
CA THR A 300 -12.21 -8.38 -25.50
C THR A 300 -12.12 -7.11 -24.66
N ALA A 301 -13.25 -6.57 -24.20
CA ALA A 301 -13.26 -5.43 -23.30
C ALA A 301 -12.99 -5.86 -21.84
N ALA A 302 -12.19 -5.09 -21.09
CA ALA A 302 -11.88 -5.39 -19.69
C ALA A 302 -13.13 -5.56 -18.79
N PRO A 303 -14.20 -4.74 -18.89
CA PRO A 303 -15.45 -4.98 -18.17
C PRO A 303 -16.08 -6.35 -18.47
N ALA A 304 -16.06 -6.78 -19.74
CA ALA A 304 -16.63 -8.06 -20.15
C ALA A 304 -15.80 -9.23 -19.59
N LEU A 305 -14.46 -9.11 -19.63
CA LEU A 305 -13.57 -10.10 -19.01
C LEU A 305 -13.77 -10.17 -17.50
N PHE A 306 -13.89 -9.02 -16.83
CA PHE A 306 -14.18 -8.95 -15.39
C PHE A 306 -15.48 -9.68 -15.04
N ALA A 307 -16.55 -9.44 -15.79
CA ALA A 307 -17.83 -10.11 -15.59
C ALA A 307 -17.72 -11.64 -15.79
N ARG A 308 -17.02 -12.08 -16.84
CA ARG A 308 -16.79 -13.52 -17.12
C ARG A 308 -15.99 -14.20 -16.00
N LEU A 309 -14.90 -13.58 -15.54
CA LEU A 309 -14.10 -14.10 -14.42
C LEU A 309 -14.94 -14.20 -13.15
N ARG A 310 -15.75 -13.18 -12.85
CA ARG A 310 -16.67 -13.18 -11.70
C ARG A 310 -17.68 -14.34 -11.77
N GLN A 311 -18.25 -14.62 -12.95
CA GLN A 311 -19.14 -15.77 -13.17
C GLN A 311 -18.41 -17.10 -12.94
N ALA A 312 -17.12 -17.17 -13.30
CA ALA A 312 -16.24 -18.31 -13.05
C ALA A 312 -15.70 -18.38 -11.60
N LYS A 313 -16.24 -17.57 -10.67
CA LYS A 313 -15.79 -17.46 -9.27
C LYS A 313 -14.32 -17.07 -9.10
N ILE A 314 -13.78 -16.28 -10.04
CA ILE A 314 -12.44 -15.68 -9.94
C ILE A 314 -12.62 -14.17 -9.81
N LEU A 315 -12.35 -13.66 -8.61
CA LEU A 315 -12.56 -12.26 -8.29
C LEU A 315 -11.26 -11.47 -8.46
N VAL A 316 -11.20 -10.65 -9.50
CA VAL A 316 -10.12 -9.68 -9.73
C VAL A 316 -10.62 -8.26 -9.43
N ARG A 317 -9.80 -7.22 -9.64
CA ARG A 317 -10.23 -5.82 -9.48
C ARG A 317 -10.30 -5.11 -10.82
N TYR A 318 -11.44 -4.49 -11.10
CA TYR A 318 -11.64 -3.57 -12.21
C TYR A 318 -11.79 -2.13 -11.69
N PHE A 319 -11.18 -1.17 -12.36
CA PHE A 319 -11.25 0.26 -12.04
C PHE A 319 -11.91 1.00 -13.21
N PRO A 320 -13.22 1.31 -13.12
CA PRO A 320 -13.92 1.95 -14.21
C PRO A 320 -13.39 3.38 -14.43
N GLY A 321 -13.30 3.77 -15.71
CA GLY A 321 -13.01 5.15 -16.11
C GLY A 321 -11.54 5.46 -16.37
N GLY A 322 -11.33 6.54 -17.13
CA GLY A 322 -10.01 7.07 -17.47
C GLY A 322 -9.06 6.03 -18.05
N ARG A 323 -7.79 6.12 -17.66
CA ARG A 323 -6.68 5.34 -18.22
C ARG A 323 -6.59 3.93 -17.66
N THR A 324 -7.45 3.58 -16.69
CA THR A 324 -7.51 2.24 -16.10
C THR A 324 -8.65 1.38 -16.67
N ALA A 325 -9.54 1.96 -17.47
CA ALA A 325 -10.73 1.28 -18.00
C ALA A 325 -10.43 0.08 -18.90
N ASP A 326 -9.25 0.04 -19.53
CA ASP A 326 -8.83 -1.06 -20.38
C ASP A 326 -8.12 -2.19 -19.64
N TYR A 327 -8.00 -2.09 -18.31
CA TYR A 327 -7.17 -2.99 -17.52
C TYR A 327 -7.91 -3.63 -16.36
N LEU A 328 -7.45 -4.82 -15.99
CA LEU A 328 -7.76 -5.50 -14.75
C LEU A 328 -6.51 -5.54 -13.88
N ARG A 329 -6.68 -5.32 -12.58
CA ARG A 329 -5.66 -5.65 -11.60
C ARG A 329 -5.94 -7.05 -11.06
N VAL A 330 -4.99 -7.95 -11.24
CA VAL A 330 -5.05 -9.35 -10.81
C VAL A 330 -4.00 -9.56 -9.74
N SER A 331 -4.41 -9.79 -8.49
CA SER A 331 -3.49 -10.18 -7.43
C SER A 331 -2.87 -11.55 -7.73
N ILE A 332 -1.65 -11.79 -7.28
CA ILE A 332 -0.99 -13.07 -7.43
C ILE A 332 -1.36 -13.97 -6.26
N GLY A 333 -2.11 -15.02 -6.56
CA GLY A 333 -2.46 -16.10 -5.64
C GLY A 333 -1.39 -17.19 -5.58
N THR A 334 -1.77 -18.35 -5.05
CA THR A 334 -1.02 -19.60 -5.20
C THR A 334 -0.92 -20.01 -6.67
N ASP A 335 0.01 -20.92 -7.00
CA ASP A 335 0.09 -21.47 -8.36
C ASP A 335 -1.24 -22.08 -8.82
N ALA A 336 -1.95 -22.80 -7.95
CA ALA A 336 -3.25 -23.40 -8.27
C ALA A 336 -4.34 -22.35 -8.55
N GLU A 337 -4.38 -21.26 -7.77
CA GLU A 337 -5.31 -20.15 -8.01
C GLU A 337 -4.99 -19.42 -9.32
N MET A 338 -3.70 -19.24 -9.62
CA MET A 338 -3.28 -18.62 -10.88
C MET A 338 -3.53 -19.54 -12.08
N ASP A 339 -3.42 -20.86 -11.92
CA ASP A 339 -3.78 -21.83 -12.95
C ASP A 339 -5.29 -21.83 -13.20
N ALA A 340 -6.12 -21.73 -12.16
CA ALA A 340 -7.57 -21.57 -12.29
C ALA A 340 -7.92 -20.26 -13.00
N PHE A 341 -7.26 -19.15 -12.65
CA PHE A 341 -7.39 -17.89 -13.35
C PHE A 341 -7.04 -18.04 -14.84
N LEU A 342 -5.90 -18.63 -15.16
CA LEU A 342 -5.46 -18.86 -16.53
C LEU A 342 -6.42 -19.79 -17.29
N ALA A 343 -7.00 -20.81 -16.66
CA ALA A 343 -7.95 -21.71 -17.32
C ALA A 343 -9.28 -21.03 -17.69
N ALA A 344 -9.64 -19.92 -17.01
CA ALA A 344 -10.88 -19.18 -17.24
C ALA A 344 -10.76 -18.03 -18.27
N LEU A 345 -9.57 -17.82 -18.85
CA LEU A 345 -9.31 -16.75 -19.83
C LEU A 345 -9.70 -17.14 -21.26
#